data_AF-A0A9D2LU87-F1
#
_entry.id   AF-A0A9D2LU87-F1
#
_cell.length_a   1.000
_cell.length_b   1.000
_cell.length_c   1.000
_cell.angle_alpha   90.00
_cell.angle_beta   90.00
_cell.angle_gamma   90.00
#
_symmetry.space_group_name_H-M   'P 1'
#
loop_
_entity.id
_entity.type
_entity.pdbx_description
1 polymer ?
#
loop_
_entity_poly.entity_id
_entity_poly.type
_entity_poly.pdbx_seq_one_letter_code
_entity_poly.pdbx_strand_id
1 'polypeptide(L)' 'MCLATVFKQSDDSVIFKNVSRIDVDGDKVVLRDIMGDEKVIEGSILMVDLANSVVKLRCD' A
#
# COMPACT_ATOMS: atom_id res chain seq x y z
N MET A 1 -1.64 13.69 10.40
CA MET A 1 -1.68 12.22 10.26
C MET A 1 -2.22 11.93 8.87
N CYS A 2 -1.41 11.35 7.98
CA CYS A 2 -1.82 11.07 6.60
C CYS A 2 -2.09 9.56 6.48
N LEU A 3 -3.22 9.19 5.89
CA LEU A 3 -3.60 7.81 5.63
C LEU A 3 -3.66 7.60 4.13
N ALA A 4 -3.07 6.51 3.64
CA ALA A 4 -3.02 6.24 2.22
C ALA A 4 -4.07 5.23 1.77
N THR A 5 -4.52 5.36 0.52
CA THR A 5 -5.14 4.25 -0.21
C THR A 5 -4.11 3.61 -1.12
N VAL A 6 -4.00 2.30 -1.02
CA VAL A 6 -3.03 1.50 -1.79
C VAL A 6 -3.75 0.83 -2.94
N PHE A 7 -3.21 0.99 -4.15
CA PHE A 7 -3.79 0.48 -5.40
C PHE A 7 -2.84 -0.50 -6.09
N LYS A 8 -3.43 -1.44 -6.83
CA LYS A 8 -2.69 -2.32 -7.74
C LYS A 8 -2.42 -1.58 -9.04
N GLN A 9 -1.16 -1.51 -9.46
CA GLN A 9 -0.76 -0.74 -10.64
C GLN A 9 -1.39 -1.25 -11.95
N SER A 10 -1.69 -2.54 -12.07
CA SER A 10 -2.19 -3.13 -13.32
C SER A 10 -3.57 -2.63 -13.73
N ASP A 11 -4.44 -2.34 -12.77
CA ASP A 11 -5.86 -2.06 -13.00
C ASP A 11 -6.44 -0.96 -12.08
N ASP A 12 -5.61 -0.32 -11.25
CA ASP A 12 -6.01 0.65 -10.25
C ASP A 12 -7.12 0.14 -9.30
N SER A 13 -7.19 -1.17 -9.09
CA SER A 13 -8.03 -1.74 -8.03
C SER A 13 -7.48 -1.41 -6.65
N VAL A 14 -8.38 -1.15 -5.71
CA VAL A 14 -8.00 -0.85 -4.32
C VAL A 14 -7.54 -2.13 -3.63
N ILE A 15 -6.30 -2.13 -3.14
CA ILE A 15 -5.74 -3.22 -2.35
C ILE A 15 -6.13 -3.08 -0.89
N PHE A 16 -5.95 -1.87 -0.34
CA PHE A 16 -6.19 -1.57 1.07
C PHE A 16 -6.40 -0.08 1.30
N LYS A 17 -7.27 0.27 2.25
CA LYS A 17 -7.64 1.66 2.58
C LYS A 17 -7.16 2.02 3.99
N ASN A 18 -7.08 3.32 4.26
CA ASN A 18 -6.74 3.86 5.58
C ASN A 18 -5.38 3.33 6.10
N VAL A 19 -4.45 3.07 5.18
CA VAL A 19 -3.14 2.51 5.51
C VAL A 19 -2.35 3.56 6.27
N SER A 20 -1.96 3.20 7.49
CA SER A 20 -1.21 4.02 8.43
C SER A 20 0.29 3.75 8.34
N ARG A 21 0.67 2.53 7.95
CA ARG A 21 2.06 2.09 7.85
C ARG A 21 2.25 1.09 6.72
N ILE A 22 3.39 1.21 6.04
CA ILE A 22 3.83 0.29 4.99
C ILE A 22 5.25 -0.14 5.36
N ASP A 23 5.44 -1.42 5.65
CA ASP A 23 6.76 -2.03 5.85
C ASP A 23 7.15 -2.82 4.59
N VAL A 24 8.42 -2.76 4.21
CA VAL A 24 8.95 -3.46 3.03
C VAL A 24 10.03 -4.43 3.51
N ASP A 25 9.85 -5.72 3.20
CA ASP A 25 10.76 -6.81 3.53
C ASP A 25 11.04 -7.63 2.27
N GLY A 26 12.15 -7.33 1.59
CA GLY A 26 12.51 -7.97 0.32
C GLY A 26 11.45 -7.72 -0.76
N ASP A 27 10.81 -8.80 -1.21
CA ASP A 27 9.72 -8.82 -2.18
C ASP A 27 8.33 -8.77 -1.52
N LYS A 28 8.25 -8.51 -0.22
CA LYS A 28 6.97 -8.38 0.50
C LYS A 28 6.73 -6.96 0.96
N VAL A 29 5.49 -6.52 0.80
CA VAL A 29 4.96 -5.25 1.29
C VAL A 29 3.87 -5.56 2.32
N VAL A 30 4.09 -5.14 3.56
CA VAL A 30 3.13 -5.29 4.66
C VAL A 30 2.41 -3.95 4.86
N LEU A 31 1.11 -3.95 4.63
CA LEU A 31 0.24 -2.79 4.81
C LEU A 31 -0.50 -2.92 6.12
N ARG A 32 -0.49 -1.88 6.95
CA ARG A 32 -1.22 -1.84 8.21
C ARG A 32 -2.14 -0.63 8.27
N ASP A 33 -3.39 -0.83 8.69
CA ASP A 33 -4.33 0.27 8.91
C ASP A 33 -4.21 0.86 10.33
N ILE A 34 -5.12 1.78 10.70
CA ILE A 34 -5.13 2.39 12.04
C ILE A 34 -5.76 1.50 13.12
N MET A 35 -6.57 0.50 12.73
CA MET A 35 -7.21 -0.43 13.65
C MET A 35 -6.31 -1.63 13.99
N GLY A 36 -5.22 -1.79 13.24
CA GLY A 36 -4.25 -2.87 13.41
C GLY A 36 -4.41 -4.01 12.40
N ASP A 37 -5.31 -3.88 11.44
CA ASP A 37 -5.48 -4.88 10.38
C ASP A 37 -4.29 -4.83 9.43
N GLU A 38 -3.80 -6.02 9.06
CA GLU A 38 -2.62 -6.19 8.22
C GLU A 38 -2.94 -6.93 6.92
N LYS A 39 -2.26 -6.53 5.85
CA LYS A 39 -2.27 -7.22 4.57
C LYS A 39 -0.86 -7.32 4.01
N VAL A 40 -0.42 -8.55 3.73
CA VAL A 40 0.89 -8.82 3.11
C VAL A 40 0.69 -9.06 1.62
N ILE A 41 1.46 -8.36 0.80
CA ILE A 41 1.45 -8.44 -0.66
C ILE A 41 2.84 -8.78 -1.14
N GLU A 42 2.96 -9.72 -2.08
CA GLU A 42 4.20 -9.96 -2.81
C GLU A 42 4.31 -8.96 -3.98
N GLY A 43 5.43 -8.27 -4.05
CA GLY A 43 5.71 -7.22 -5.03
C GLY A 43 6.48 -6.04 -4.45
N SER A 44 6.33 -4.87 -5.07
CA SER A 44 7.14 -3.68 -4.76
C SER A 44 6.36 -2.37 -4.88
N ILE A 45 6.78 -1.36 -4.11
CA ILE A 45 6.25 0.00 -4.23
C ILE A 45 6.78 0.63 -5.53
N LEU A 46 5.88 1.11 -6.37
CA LEU A 46 6.26 1.80 -7.62
C LEU A 46 6.25 3.31 -7.47
N MET A 47 5.21 3.85 -6.83
CA MET A 47 5.06 5.28 -6.63
C MET A 47 4.27 5.58 -5.37
N VAL A 48 4.60 6.74 -4.79
CA VAL A 48 3.89 7.32 -3.67
C VAL A 48 3.57 8.77 -4.02
N ASP A 49 2.29 9.10 -4.02
CA ASP A 49 1.79 10.46 -4.12
C ASP A 49 1.38 10.95 -2.73
N LEU A 50 2.23 11.79 -2.15
CA LEU A 50 2.04 12.32 -0.80
C LEU A 50 0.96 13.39 -0.74
N ALA A 51 0.67 14.09 -1.84
CA ALA A 51 -0.34 15.14 -1.88
C ALA A 51 -1.75 14.54 -1.91
N ASN A 52 -1.92 13.44 -2.65
CA ASN A 52 -3.20 12.75 -2.80
C ASN A 52 -3.36 11.53 -1.88
N SER A 53 -2.34 11.21 -1.08
CA SER A 53 -2.35 10.05 -0.17
C SER A 53 -2.59 8.73 -0.92
N VAL A 54 -1.87 8.54 -2.03
CA VAL A 54 -2.01 7.37 -2.90
C VAL A 54 -0.68 6.62 -2.97
N VAL A 55 -0.73 5.30 -2.87
CA VAL A 55 0.41 4.41 -3.12
C VAL A 55 0.03 3.43 -4.21
N LYS A 56 0.89 3.22 -5.22
CA LYS A 56 0.70 2.14 -6.20
C LYS A 56 1.75 1.06 -6.00
N LEU A 57 1.30 -0.19 -5.92
CA LEU A 57 2.15 -1.37 -5.87
C LEU A 57 2.16 -2.09 -7.22
N ARG A 58 3.34 -2.55 -7.64
CA ARG A 58 3.43 -3.71 -8.53
C ARG A 58 3.19 -4.94 -7.67
N CYS A 59 2.17 -5.72 -8.00
CA CYS A 59 1.96 -7.03 -7.38
C CYS A 59 2.36 -8.08 -8.40
N ASP A 60 3.06 -9.11 -7.96
CA ASP A 60 3.44 -10.25 -8.79
C ASP A 60 2.35 -11.33 -8.82
#